data_AF-A0A9D6LI37-F1
#
_entry.id   AF-A0A9D6LI37-F1
#
_cell.length_a   1.000
_cell.length_b   1.000
_cell.length_c   1.000
_cell.angle_alpha   90.00
_cell.angle_beta   90.00
_cell.angle_gamma   90.00
#
_symmetry.space_group_name_H-M   'P 1'
#
loop_
_entity.id
_entity.type
_entity.pdbx_description
1 polymer ?
#
loop_
_entity_poly.entity_id
_entity_poly.type
_entity_poly.pdbx_seq_one_letter_code
_entity_poly.pdbx_strand_id
1 'polypeptide(L)'
;MNNAASFPSEYQQAMGRLLVLYTQVDRLIMQVCAQRLPAAPDETTELALAKQIGDESRHVSIQRAWMRDFGADPAPIITPEQEQMIREHFQSLPWVDFLADLYVCVEALGSEAVERIVPLADPGTRESLRIPLTDELDHVAFGLTQLKKELARMPVTERQNFLRRLPARIASLTEAFHGFGIPARAMFEAVGADYDRLCLLLEERQKELISELTRASSSSITVAQSAMTV
;
A
#
# COMPACT_ATOMS: atom_id res chain seq x y z
N MET A 1 18.71 -28.76 10.48
CA MET A 1 18.96 -28.00 11.74
C MET A 1 19.72 -26.76 11.33
N ASN A 2 19.02 -25.65 11.11
CA ASN A 2 19.63 -24.40 10.67
C ASN A 2 20.23 -23.68 11.87
N ASN A 3 21.48 -23.23 11.74
CA ASN A 3 22.13 -22.33 12.67
C ASN A 3 21.27 -21.06 12.79
N ALA A 4 20.56 -20.90 13.91
CA ALA A 4 19.93 -19.65 14.25
C ALA A 4 21.05 -18.63 14.49
N ALA A 5 21.23 -17.70 13.55
CA ALA A 5 22.04 -16.53 13.80
C ALA A 5 21.45 -15.80 15.01
N SER A 6 22.26 -15.56 16.05
CA SER A 6 21.83 -14.76 17.18
C SER A 6 21.81 -13.30 16.76
N PHE A 7 20.65 -12.77 16.42
CA PHE A 7 20.46 -11.34 16.16
C PHE A 7 20.55 -10.55 17.48
N PRO A 8 20.89 -9.24 17.44
CA PRO A 8 20.66 -8.37 18.58
C PRO A 8 19.18 -8.43 18.98
N SER A 9 18.89 -8.57 20.28
CA SER A 9 17.52 -8.76 20.78
C SER A 9 16.55 -7.66 20.31
N GLU A 10 17.04 -6.43 20.18
CA GLU A 10 16.27 -5.27 19.73
C GLU A 10 15.92 -5.35 18.24
N TYR A 11 16.88 -5.71 17.38
CA TYR A 11 16.64 -5.92 15.95
C TYR A 11 15.61 -7.02 15.72
N GLN A 12 15.78 -8.18 16.37
CA GLN A 12 14.88 -9.32 16.18
C GLN A 12 13.45 -8.95 16.62
N GLN A 13 13.31 -8.25 17.74
CA GLN A 13 12.02 -7.76 18.20
C GLN A 13 11.42 -6.78 17.18
N ALA A 14 12.15 -5.73 16.80
CA ALA A 14 11.64 -4.70 15.90
C ALA A 14 11.27 -5.26 14.51
N MET A 15 12.15 -6.08 13.91
CA MET A 15 11.87 -6.72 12.63
C MET A 15 10.68 -7.67 12.72
N GLY A 16 10.56 -8.45 13.80
CA GLY A 16 9.40 -9.30 14.04
C GLY A 16 8.10 -8.50 14.13
N ARG A 17 8.12 -7.35 14.81
CA ARG A 17 6.96 -6.44 14.91
C ARG A 17 6.61 -5.81 13.55
N LEU A 18 7.60 -5.42 12.74
CA LEU A 18 7.37 -4.93 11.37
C LEU A 18 6.75 -6.02 10.48
N LEU A 19 7.26 -7.26 10.55
CA LEU A 19 6.69 -8.39 9.82
C LEU A 19 5.22 -8.65 10.21
N VAL A 20 4.89 -8.60 11.50
CA VAL A 20 3.50 -8.72 11.95
C VAL A 20 2.64 -7.61 11.37
N LEU A 21 3.12 -6.36 11.40
CA LEU A 21 2.39 -5.22 10.83
C LEU A 21 2.13 -5.42 9.33
N TYR A 22 3.16 -5.77 8.55
CA TYR A 22 3.03 -6.02 7.12
C TYR A 22 2.04 -7.16 6.83
N THR A 23 2.13 -8.27 7.57
CA THR A 23 1.16 -9.38 7.43
C THR A 23 -0.28 -8.97 7.76
N GLN A 24 -0.48 -8.08 8.73
CA GLN A 24 -1.81 -7.56 9.03
C GLN A 24 -2.33 -6.66 7.91
N VAL A 25 -1.46 -5.83 7.32
CA VAL A 25 -1.80 -4.96 6.19
C VAL A 25 -2.18 -5.80 4.96
N ASP A 26 -1.37 -6.76 4.53
CA ASP A 26 -1.68 -7.66 3.39
C ASP A 26 -3.02 -8.37 3.60
N ARG A 27 -3.27 -8.86 4.83
CA ARG A 27 -4.55 -9.48 5.17
C ARG A 27 -5.71 -8.50 5.10
N LEU A 28 -5.52 -7.24 5.51
CA LEU A 28 -6.55 -6.21 5.41
C LEU A 28 -6.84 -5.86 3.95
N ILE A 29 -5.81 -5.71 3.13
CA ILE A 29 -5.92 -5.49 1.68
C ILE A 29 -6.72 -6.63 1.05
N MET A 30 -6.36 -7.88 1.33
CA MET A 30 -7.09 -9.07 0.88
C MET A 30 -8.59 -8.98 1.20
N GLN A 31 -8.92 -8.63 2.45
CA GLN A 31 -10.31 -8.55 2.91
C GLN A 31 -11.06 -7.38 2.26
N VAL A 32 -10.40 -6.24 2.13
CA VAL A 32 -10.96 -5.05 1.49
C VAL A 32 -11.23 -5.31 0.00
N CYS A 33 -10.29 -5.92 -0.72
CA CYS A 33 -10.47 -6.32 -2.11
C CYS A 33 -11.62 -7.33 -2.25
N ALA A 34 -11.72 -8.32 -1.37
CA ALA A 34 -12.82 -9.29 -1.37
C ALA A 34 -14.19 -8.63 -1.13
N GLN A 35 -14.27 -7.64 -0.24
CA GLN A 35 -15.50 -6.88 0.00
C GLN A 35 -15.91 -6.01 -1.18
N ARG A 36 -14.93 -5.52 -1.95
CA ARG A 36 -15.15 -4.63 -3.10
C ARG A 36 -15.38 -5.37 -4.42
N LEU A 37 -15.07 -6.66 -4.48
CA LEU A 37 -15.21 -7.50 -5.68
C LEU A 37 -16.61 -7.38 -6.34
N PRO A 38 -17.74 -7.46 -5.61
CA PRO A 38 -19.08 -7.35 -6.24
C PRO A 38 -19.40 -5.95 -6.79
N ALA A 39 -18.63 -4.93 -6.41
CA ALA A 39 -18.78 -3.54 -6.85
C ALA A 39 -17.75 -3.14 -7.93
N ALA A 40 -17.02 -4.11 -8.49
CA ALA A 40 -16.11 -3.86 -9.60
C ALA A 40 -16.87 -3.27 -10.80
N PRO A 41 -16.37 -2.19 -11.42
CA PRO A 41 -17.06 -1.52 -12.54
C PRO A 41 -17.08 -2.33 -13.84
N ASP A 42 -16.15 -3.28 -14.00
CA ASP A 42 -16.04 -4.14 -15.18
C ASP A 42 -15.34 -5.47 -14.85
N GLU A 43 -15.47 -6.45 -15.75
CA GLU A 43 -14.88 -7.79 -15.61
C GLU A 43 -13.35 -7.76 -15.46
N THR A 44 -12.67 -6.83 -16.15
CA THR A 44 -11.21 -6.69 -16.02
C THR A 44 -10.82 -6.29 -14.59
N THR A 45 -11.59 -5.39 -14.00
CA THR A 45 -11.39 -4.94 -12.61
C THR A 45 -11.76 -6.04 -11.62
N GLU A 46 -12.83 -6.78 -11.87
CA GLU A 46 -13.22 -7.95 -11.05
C GLU A 46 -12.10 -8.99 -11.02
N LEU A 47 -11.57 -9.36 -12.20
CA LEU A 47 -10.47 -10.33 -12.31
C LEU A 47 -9.18 -9.84 -11.64
N ALA A 48 -8.88 -8.53 -11.73
CA ALA A 48 -7.71 -7.95 -11.07
C ALA A 48 -7.84 -7.96 -9.54
N LEU A 49 -9.02 -7.60 -9.00
CA LEU A 49 -9.28 -7.72 -7.56
C LEU A 49 -9.23 -9.18 -7.10
N ALA A 50 -9.76 -10.11 -7.90
CA ALA A 50 -9.68 -11.55 -7.61
C ALA A 50 -8.24 -12.06 -7.60
N LYS A 51 -7.40 -11.63 -8.55
CA LYS A 51 -5.96 -11.91 -8.56
C LYS A 51 -5.31 -11.38 -7.28
N GLN A 52 -5.54 -10.11 -6.96
CA GLN A 52 -4.95 -9.48 -5.78
C GLN A 52 -5.32 -10.22 -4.49
N ILE A 53 -6.59 -10.62 -4.30
CA ILE A 53 -6.99 -11.47 -3.15
C ILE A 53 -6.14 -12.74 -3.05
N GLY A 54 -5.87 -13.39 -4.18
CA GLY A 54 -5.00 -14.57 -4.24
C GLY A 54 -3.55 -14.27 -3.89
N ASP A 55 -3.03 -13.14 -4.36
CA ASP A 55 -1.66 -12.69 -4.10
C ASP A 55 -1.47 -12.32 -2.61
N GLU A 56 -2.35 -11.50 -2.04
CA GLU A 56 -2.29 -11.16 -0.61
C GLU A 56 -2.41 -12.40 0.30
N SER A 57 -3.27 -13.35 -0.06
CA SER A 57 -3.39 -14.64 0.66
C SER A 57 -2.06 -15.41 0.67
N ARG A 58 -1.36 -15.39 -0.48
CA ARG A 58 -0.04 -15.99 -0.64
C ARG A 58 1.01 -15.22 0.16
N HIS A 59 0.98 -13.88 0.19
CA HIS A 59 1.88 -13.06 0.99
C HIS A 59 1.75 -13.35 2.48
N VAL A 60 0.51 -13.33 2.99
CA VAL A 60 0.20 -13.68 4.39
C VAL A 60 0.71 -15.09 4.73
N SER A 61 0.58 -16.04 3.82
CA SER A 61 1.06 -17.41 4.03
C SER A 61 2.59 -17.50 4.11
N ILE A 62 3.30 -16.83 3.20
CA ILE A 62 4.77 -16.74 3.19
C ILE A 62 5.27 -16.08 4.46
N GLN A 63 4.74 -14.91 4.80
CA GLN A 63 5.19 -14.13 5.95
C GLN A 63 4.88 -14.85 7.27
N ARG A 64 3.71 -15.51 7.40
CA ARG A 64 3.42 -16.34 8.59
C ARG A 64 4.36 -17.52 8.74
N ALA A 65 4.78 -18.14 7.64
CA ALA A 65 5.78 -19.20 7.70
C ALA A 65 7.12 -18.65 8.18
N TRP A 66 7.57 -17.54 7.58
CA TRP A 66 8.81 -16.89 7.98
C TRP A 66 8.80 -16.39 9.42
N MET A 67 7.73 -15.73 9.89
CA MET A 67 7.62 -15.24 11.26
C MET A 67 7.77 -16.35 12.32
N ARG A 68 7.27 -17.57 12.02
CA ARG A 68 7.46 -18.72 12.91
C ARG A 68 8.93 -19.13 12.98
N ASP A 69 9.60 -19.18 11.84
CA ASP A 69 11.01 -19.58 11.75
C ASP A 69 11.94 -18.49 12.31
N PHE A 70 11.58 -17.22 12.13
CA PHE A 70 12.28 -16.05 12.65
C PHE A 70 12.11 -15.87 14.17
N GLY A 71 11.05 -16.45 14.75
CA GLY A 71 10.71 -16.30 16.16
C GLY A 71 10.08 -14.95 16.51
N ALA A 72 9.27 -14.39 15.60
CA ALA A 72 8.54 -13.16 15.86
C ALA A 72 7.45 -13.38 16.92
N ASP A 73 7.22 -12.37 17.77
CA ASP A 73 6.05 -12.32 18.65
C ASP A 73 4.78 -12.10 17.81
N PRO A 74 3.82 -13.04 17.79
CA PRO A 74 2.64 -12.96 16.93
C PRO A 74 1.56 -11.99 17.45
N ALA A 75 1.77 -11.31 18.59
CA ALA A 75 0.79 -10.38 19.13
C ALA A 75 0.44 -9.28 18.10
N PRO A 76 -0.85 -9.01 17.84
CA PRO A 76 -1.25 -8.04 16.82
C PRO A 76 -0.70 -6.65 17.11
N ILE A 77 -0.31 -5.94 16.05
CA ILE A 77 0.07 -4.52 16.05
C ILE A 77 -1.19 -3.67 15.89
N ILE A 78 -2.01 -4.02 14.89
CA ILE A 78 -3.32 -3.40 14.64
C ILE A 78 -4.35 -4.21 15.43
N THR A 79 -5.08 -3.55 16.33
CA THR A 79 -6.12 -4.23 17.13
C THR A 79 -7.31 -4.66 16.28
N PRO A 80 -8.10 -5.67 16.69
CA PRO A 80 -9.31 -6.08 15.97
C PRO A 80 -10.29 -4.93 15.71
N GLU A 81 -10.41 -4.00 16.65
CA GLU A 81 -11.24 -2.80 16.53
C GLU A 81 -10.71 -1.86 15.45
N GLN A 82 -9.40 -1.59 15.44
CA GLN A 82 -8.77 -0.77 14.40
C GLN A 82 -8.88 -1.45 13.02
N GLU A 83 -8.68 -2.76 12.94
CA GLU A 83 -8.90 -3.51 11.69
C GLU A 83 -10.33 -3.38 11.17
N GLN A 84 -11.32 -3.39 12.06
CA GLN A 84 -12.72 -3.16 11.69
C GLN A 84 -12.93 -1.73 11.16
N MET A 85 -12.37 -0.71 11.82
CA MET A 85 -12.43 0.68 11.34
C MET A 85 -11.80 0.84 9.95
N ILE A 86 -10.67 0.17 9.70
CA ILE A 86 -10.00 0.18 8.38
C ILE A 86 -10.92 -0.42 7.32
N ARG A 87 -11.50 -1.60 7.58
CA ARG A 87 -12.42 -2.26 6.63
C ARG A 87 -13.64 -1.39 6.35
N GLU A 88 -14.26 -0.81 7.38
CA GLU A 88 -15.42 0.08 7.23
C GLU A 88 -15.11 1.32 6.39
N HIS A 89 -13.94 1.93 6.61
CA HIS A 89 -13.46 3.04 5.78
C HIS A 89 -13.46 2.65 4.31
N PHE A 90 -12.68 1.62 3.93
CA PHE A 90 -12.53 1.21 2.53
C PHE A 90 -13.83 0.70 1.90
N GLN A 91 -14.69 0.03 2.66
CA GLN A 91 -15.99 -0.43 2.17
C GLN A 91 -16.88 0.73 1.74
N SER A 92 -16.86 1.84 2.48
CA SER A 92 -17.73 3.00 2.28
C SER A 92 -17.31 3.93 1.14
N LEU A 93 -16.08 3.78 0.63
CA LEU A 93 -15.52 4.75 -0.33
C LEU A 93 -16.21 4.67 -1.70
N PRO A 94 -16.44 5.84 -2.35
CA PRO A 94 -16.64 5.91 -3.79
C PRO A 94 -15.50 5.21 -4.53
N TRP A 95 -15.78 4.63 -5.70
CA TRP A 95 -14.80 3.81 -6.43
C TRP A 95 -13.46 4.52 -6.66
N VAL A 96 -13.48 5.79 -7.09
CA VAL A 96 -12.24 6.51 -7.38
C VAL A 96 -11.44 6.88 -6.12
N ASP A 97 -12.15 7.09 -5.00
CA ASP A 97 -11.56 7.34 -3.69
C ASP A 97 -10.95 6.06 -3.13
N PHE A 98 -11.61 4.91 -3.32
CA PHE A 98 -11.08 3.59 -3.02
C PHE A 98 -9.77 3.33 -3.78
N LEU A 99 -9.73 3.63 -5.08
CA LEU A 99 -8.53 3.47 -5.88
C LEU A 99 -7.38 4.34 -5.38
N ALA A 100 -7.66 5.59 -4.99
CA ALA A 100 -6.64 6.48 -4.44
C ALA A 100 -6.12 6.01 -3.09
N ASP A 101 -7.00 5.67 -2.15
CA ASP A 101 -6.58 5.26 -0.81
C ASP A 101 -5.83 3.94 -0.84
N LEU A 102 -6.34 2.94 -1.56
CA LEU A 102 -5.70 1.63 -1.59
C LEU A 102 -4.40 1.72 -2.39
N TYR A 103 -4.48 2.05 -3.68
CA TYR A 103 -3.34 1.86 -4.58
C TYR A 103 -2.29 2.97 -4.54
N VAL A 104 -2.64 4.19 -4.09
CA VAL A 104 -1.65 5.26 -3.92
C VAL A 104 -1.10 5.24 -2.49
N CYS A 105 -1.98 5.25 -1.48
CA CYS A 105 -1.52 5.38 -0.10
C CYS A 105 -1.02 4.06 0.50
N VAL A 106 -1.78 2.97 0.36
CA VAL A 106 -1.41 1.69 0.98
C VAL A 106 -0.40 0.94 0.13
N GLU A 107 -0.72 0.67 -1.14
CA GLU A 107 0.15 -0.12 -2.01
C GLU A 107 1.42 0.64 -2.37
N ALA A 108 1.31 1.78 -3.06
CA ALA A 108 2.49 2.44 -3.61
C ALA A 108 3.41 3.05 -2.55
N LEU A 109 2.87 3.75 -1.54
CA LEU A 109 3.69 4.32 -0.48
C LEU A 109 4.05 3.29 0.60
N GLY A 110 3.16 2.34 0.91
CA GLY A 110 3.44 1.29 1.88
C GLY A 110 4.53 0.35 1.37
N SER A 111 4.43 -0.17 0.14
CA SER A 111 5.47 -1.04 -0.44
C SER A 111 6.82 -0.33 -0.56
N GLU A 112 6.84 0.96 -0.95
CA GLU A 112 8.07 1.76 -0.98
C GLU A 112 8.73 1.80 0.42
N ALA A 113 7.96 1.95 1.49
CA ALA A 113 8.50 1.91 2.85
C ALA A 113 9.12 0.55 3.20
N VAL A 114 8.49 -0.55 2.78
CA VAL A 114 9.01 -1.91 2.96
C VAL A 114 10.30 -2.11 2.15
N GLU A 115 10.34 -1.66 0.90
CA GLU A 115 11.52 -1.74 0.03
C GLU A 115 12.75 -1.06 0.65
N ARG A 116 12.56 0.05 1.37
CA ARG A 116 13.66 0.73 2.08
C ARG A 116 14.21 -0.07 3.25
N ILE A 117 13.43 -0.97 3.83
CA ILE A 117 13.87 -1.88 4.89
C ILE A 117 14.57 -3.12 4.35
N VAL A 118 14.24 -3.57 3.14
CA VAL A 118 14.82 -4.79 2.55
C VAL A 118 16.36 -4.81 2.61
N PRO A 119 17.12 -3.78 2.20
CA PRO A 119 18.58 -3.81 2.29
C PRO A 119 19.14 -3.97 3.72
N LEU A 120 18.36 -3.59 4.73
CA LEU A 120 18.71 -3.67 6.16
C LEU A 120 18.26 -5.00 6.80
N ALA A 121 17.44 -5.77 6.09
CA ALA A 121 16.88 -7.01 6.58
C ALA A 121 17.86 -8.19 6.47
N ASP A 122 17.74 -9.13 7.40
CA ASP A 122 18.47 -10.39 7.34
C ASP A 122 18.11 -11.19 6.06
N PRO A 123 18.97 -12.10 5.60
CA PRO A 123 18.75 -12.82 4.34
C PRO A 123 17.39 -13.55 4.26
N GLY A 124 16.90 -14.12 5.36
CA GLY A 124 15.64 -14.85 5.36
C GLY A 124 14.44 -13.92 5.28
N THR A 125 14.48 -12.80 6.00
CA THR A 125 13.46 -11.75 5.89
C THR A 125 13.41 -11.19 4.47
N ARG A 126 14.57 -10.90 3.87
CA ARG A 126 14.64 -10.44 2.47
C ARG A 126 13.99 -11.42 1.49
N GLU A 127 14.27 -12.73 1.63
CA GLU A 127 13.66 -13.73 0.75
C GLU A 127 12.15 -13.83 0.98
N SER A 128 11.69 -13.71 2.23
CA SER A 128 10.25 -13.74 2.54
C SER A 128 9.47 -12.58 1.92
N LEU A 129 10.13 -11.43 1.71
CA LEU A 129 9.54 -10.22 1.12
C LEU A 129 9.68 -10.15 -0.41
N ARG A 130 10.57 -10.95 -1.01
CA ARG A 130 10.87 -10.90 -2.44
C ARG A 130 9.63 -11.07 -3.31
N ILE A 131 8.83 -12.07 -2.96
CA ILE A 131 7.61 -12.41 -3.68
C ILE A 131 6.54 -11.31 -3.48
N PRO A 132 6.15 -10.95 -2.23
CA PRO A 132 5.22 -9.86 -1.97
C PRO A 132 5.54 -8.58 -2.75
N LEU A 133 6.76 -8.07 -2.62
CA LEU A 133 7.19 -6.84 -3.27
C LEU A 133 7.15 -6.90 -4.81
N THR A 134 7.36 -8.09 -5.39
CA THR A 134 7.22 -8.25 -6.85
C THR A 134 5.75 -8.12 -7.27
N ASP A 135 4.84 -8.69 -6.50
CA ASP A 135 3.40 -8.61 -6.78
C ASP A 135 2.86 -7.18 -6.56
N GLU A 136 3.40 -6.43 -5.58
CA GLU A 136 2.97 -5.04 -5.34
C GLU A 136 3.21 -4.12 -6.52
N LEU A 137 4.24 -4.37 -7.33
CA LEU A 137 4.45 -3.61 -8.56
C LEU A 137 3.27 -3.76 -9.54
N ASP A 138 2.71 -4.97 -9.63
CA ASP A 138 1.54 -5.25 -10.46
C ASP A 138 0.27 -4.62 -9.87
N HIS A 139 0.09 -4.68 -8.54
CA HIS A 139 -1.04 -4.06 -7.84
C HIS A 139 -1.05 -2.54 -8.04
N VAL A 140 0.10 -1.88 -7.83
CA VAL A 140 0.28 -0.45 -8.04
C VAL A 140 0.03 -0.09 -9.51
N ALA A 141 0.60 -0.84 -10.46
CA ALA A 141 0.42 -0.59 -11.88
C ALA A 141 -1.06 -0.69 -12.30
N PHE A 142 -1.77 -1.71 -11.81
CA PHE A 142 -3.21 -1.86 -12.01
C PHE A 142 -3.98 -0.66 -11.44
N GLY A 143 -3.76 -0.35 -10.16
CA GLY A 143 -4.47 0.71 -9.45
C GLY A 143 -4.29 2.09 -10.09
N LEU A 144 -3.06 2.46 -10.44
CA LEU A 144 -2.76 3.72 -11.13
C LEU A 144 -3.38 3.75 -12.53
N THR A 145 -3.39 2.63 -13.25
CA THR A 145 -4.04 2.53 -14.56
C THR A 145 -5.54 2.73 -14.46
N GLN A 146 -6.20 2.10 -13.49
CA GLN A 146 -7.63 2.28 -13.28
C GLN A 146 -7.96 3.70 -12.81
N LEU A 147 -7.17 4.26 -11.89
CA LEU A 147 -7.37 5.64 -11.43
C LEU A 147 -7.27 6.63 -12.59
N LYS A 148 -6.29 6.47 -13.49
CA LYS A 148 -6.17 7.30 -14.70
C LYS A 148 -7.40 7.17 -15.61
N LYS A 149 -7.94 5.96 -15.80
CA LYS A 149 -9.16 5.74 -16.61
C LYS A 149 -10.36 6.45 -16.00
N GLU A 150 -10.56 6.31 -14.70
CA GLU A 150 -11.67 6.96 -13.98
C GLU A 150 -11.55 8.48 -14.03
N LEU A 151 -10.34 9.03 -13.81
CA LEU A 151 -10.10 10.46 -13.96
C LEU A 151 -10.36 10.93 -15.40
N ALA A 152 -9.98 10.16 -16.42
CA ALA A 152 -10.22 10.54 -17.82
C ALA A 152 -11.72 10.63 -18.17
N ARG A 153 -12.58 9.86 -17.48
CA ARG A 153 -14.04 9.84 -17.66
C ARG A 153 -14.75 10.98 -16.91
N MET A 154 -14.10 11.58 -15.91
CA MET A 154 -14.69 12.68 -15.14
C MET A 154 -14.79 13.99 -15.94
N PRO A 155 -15.82 14.82 -15.67
CA PRO A 155 -15.82 16.21 -16.07
C PRO A 155 -14.55 16.94 -15.63
N VAL A 156 -14.02 17.83 -16.48
CA VAL A 156 -12.74 18.53 -16.25
C VAL A 156 -12.68 19.18 -14.86
N THR A 157 -13.73 19.89 -14.47
CA THR A 157 -13.81 20.58 -13.17
C THR A 157 -13.77 19.60 -11.99
N GLU A 158 -14.49 18.48 -12.10
CA GLU A 158 -14.51 17.45 -11.05
C GLU A 158 -13.15 16.77 -10.91
N ARG A 159 -12.53 16.41 -12.04
CA ARG A 159 -11.17 15.86 -12.07
C ARG A 159 -10.15 16.80 -11.43
N GLN A 160 -10.18 18.08 -11.78
CA GLN A 160 -9.29 19.08 -11.19
C GLN A 160 -9.52 19.22 -9.68
N ASN A 161 -10.78 19.20 -9.24
CA ASN A 161 -11.13 19.24 -7.83
C ASN A 161 -10.66 17.98 -7.08
N PHE A 162 -10.74 16.81 -7.70
CA PHE A 162 -10.22 15.56 -7.14
C PHE A 162 -8.69 15.62 -6.98
N LEU A 163 -7.96 15.93 -8.06
CA LEU A 163 -6.50 16.00 -8.04
C LEU A 163 -5.98 17.04 -7.04
N ARG A 164 -6.67 18.19 -6.89
CA ARG A 164 -6.32 19.21 -5.90
C ARG A 164 -6.49 18.72 -4.46
N ARG A 165 -7.47 17.84 -4.18
CA ARG A 165 -7.74 17.29 -2.84
C ARG A 165 -6.88 16.07 -2.51
N LEU A 166 -6.32 15.40 -3.51
CA LEU A 166 -5.57 14.16 -3.34
C LEU A 166 -4.41 14.25 -2.32
N PRO A 167 -3.57 15.31 -2.28
CA PRO A 167 -2.54 15.43 -1.24
C PRO A 167 -3.12 15.43 0.18
N ALA A 168 -4.18 16.20 0.41
CA ALA A 168 -4.83 16.29 1.72
C ALA A 168 -5.52 14.97 2.10
N ARG A 169 -6.09 14.27 1.12
CA ARG A 169 -6.69 12.94 1.33
C ARG A 169 -5.66 11.92 1.82
N ILE A 170 -4.50 11.85 1.16
CA ILE A 170 -3.40 10.96 1.56
C ILE A 170 -2.91 11.34 2.96
N ALA A 171 -2.72 12.63 3.23
CA ALA A 171 -2.31 13.10 4.55
C ALA A 171 -3.30 12.71 5.66
N SER A 172 -4.61 12.86 5.43
CA SER A 172 -5.65 12.44 6.39
C SER A 172 -5.63 10.94 6.68
N LEU A 173 -5.42 10.11 5.66
CA LEU A 173 -5.34 8.65 5.85
C LEU A 173 -4.08 8.26 6.63
N THR A 174 -2.93 8.85 6.29
CA THR A 174 -1.68 8.65 7.03
C THR A 174 -1.80 9.09 8.49
N GLU A 175 -2.43 10.25 8.75
CA GLU A 175 -2.69 10.73 10.10
C GLU A 175 -3.60 9.78 10.89
N ALA A 176 -4.64 9.24 10.25
CA ALA A 176 -5.52 8.25 10.87
C ALA A 176 -4.74 6.98 11.29
N PHE A 177 -3.84 6.48 10.43
CA PHE A 177 -2.99 5.33 10.76
C PHE A 177 -1.98 5.65 11.86
N HIS A 178 -1.39 6.85 11.88
CA HIS A 178 -0.57 7.28 13.01
C HIS A 178 -1.37 7.38 14.32
N GLY A 179 -2.65 7.74 14.24
CA GLY A 179 -3.59 7.76 15.36
C GLY A 179 -3.81 6.40 16.04
N PHE A 180 -3.40 5.29 15.42
CA PHE A 180 -3.45 3.96 16.03
C PHE A 180 -2.39 3.70 17.11
N GLY A 181 -1.45 4.64 17.29
CA GLY A 181 -0.41 4.52 18.32
C GLY A 181 0.66 3.48 17.99
N ILE A 182 0.80 3.10 16.71
CA ILE A 182 1.84 2.21 16.24
C ILE A 182 3.19 2.93 16.38
N PRO A 183 4.19 2.36 17.09
CA PRO A 183 5.48 3.01 17.31
C PRO A 183 6.39 2.88 16.08
N ALA A 184 5.92 3.34 14.91
CA ALA A 184 6.58 3.15 13.62
C ALA A 184 8.03 3.62 13.64
N ARG A 185 8.28 4.87 14.05
CA ARG A 185 9.65 5.42 14.17
C ARG A 185 10.59 4.48 14.91
N ALA A 186 10.22 4.07 16.12
CA ALA A 186 11.06 3.23 16.96
C ALA A 186 11.35 1.87 16.29
N MET A 187 10.36 1.26 15.64
CA MET A 187 10.55 -0.01 14.93
C MET A 187 11.49 0.12 13.72
N PHE A 188 11.35 1.19 12.93
CA PHE A 188 12.19 1.45 11.76
C PHE A 188 13.64 1.80 12.17
N GLU A 189 13.81 2.66 13.18
CA GLU A 189 15.15 3.03 13.69
C GLU A 189 15.87 1.82 14.31
N ALA A 190 15.16 0.94 15.02
CA ALA A 190 15.72 -0.28 15.60
C ALA A 190 16.19 -1.32 14.57
N VAL A 191 15.65 -1.28 13.33
CA VAL A 191 16.18 -2.08 12.21
C VAL A 191 17.25 -1.35 11.39
N GLY A 192 17.67 -0.16 11.85
CA GLY A 192 18.76 0.62 11.26
C GLY A 192 18.33 1.62 10.18
N ALA A 193 17.04 1.89 10.02
CA ALA A 193 16.56 2.88 9.06
C ALA A 193 16.68 4.31 9.62
N ASP A 194 17.04 5.25 8.76
CA ASP A 194 16.87 6.68 9.02
C ASP A 194 15.40 7.04 8.74
N TYR A 195 14.61 7.12 9.81
CA TYR A 195 13.16 7.32 9.68
C TYR A 195 12.78 8.69 9.11
N ASP A 196 13.53 9.74 9.44
CA ASP A 196 13.28 11.08 8.88
C ASP A 196 13.53 11.09 7.37
N ARG A 197 14.63 10.45 6.94
CA ARG A 197 14.92 10.28 5.52
C ARG A 197 13.87 9.41 4.83
N LEU A 198 13.39 8.36 5.48
CA LEU A 198 12.31 7.53 4.95
C LEU A 198 11.05 8.37 4.70
N CYS A 199 10.63 9.18 5.69
CA CYS A 199 9.48 10.07 5.52
C CYS A 199 9.65 11.04 4.35
N LEU A 200 10.84 11.65 4.19
CA LEU A 200 11.13 12.53 3.06
C LEU A 200 11.02 11.82 1.71
N LEU A 201 11.53 10.58 1.61
CA LEU A 201 11.44 9.77 0.39
C LEU A 201 9.98 9.44 0.05
N LEU A 202 9.16 9.11 1.05
CA LEU A 202 7.73 8.83 0.85
C LEU A 202 6.97 10.09 0.41
N GLU A 203 7.29 11.26 0.96
CA GLU A 203 6.72 12.54 0.52
C GLU A 203 7.12 12.88 -0.93
N GLU A 204 8.37 12.63 -1.32
CA GLU A 204 8.83 12.80 -2.69
C GLU A 204 8.08 11.86 -3.64
N ARG A 205 7.98 10.57 -3.27
CA ARG A 205 7.25 9.57 -4.05
C ARG A 205 5.78 9.94 -4.22
N GLN A 206 5.14 10.43 -3.17
CA GLN A 206 3.77 10.93 -3.23
C GLN A 206 3.63 12.07 -4.25
N LYS A 207 4.54 13.05 -4.23
CA LYS A 207 4.53 14.17 -5.19
C LYS A 207 4.70 13.69 -6.63
N GLU A 208 5.55 12.69 -6.86
CA GLU A 208 5.73 12.08 -8.18
C GLU A 208 4.46 11.42 -8.69
N LEU A 209 3.81 10.58 -7.87
CA LEU A 209 2.57 9.90 -8.22
C LEU A 209 1.45 10.89 -8.57
N ILE A 210 1.29 11.94 -7.77
CA ILE A 210 0.29 13.00 -8.02
C ILE A 210 0.62 13.77 -9.31
N SER A 211 1.89 14.09 -9.55
CA SER A 211 2.35 14.73 -10.78
C SER A 211 2.08 13.87 -12.01
N GLU A 212 2.29 12.56 -11.92
CA GLU A 212 2.00 11.61 -12.99
C GLU A 212 0.50 11.57 -13.33
N LEU A 213 -0.36 11.47 -12.31
CA LEU A 213 -1.82 11.50 -12.48
C LEU A 213 -2.30 12.82 -13.11
N THR A 214 -1.68 13.94 -12.73
CA THR A 214 -2.00 15.27 -13.26
C THR A 214 -1.58 15.40 -14.73
N ARG A 215 -0.39 14.92 -15.09
CA ARG A 215 0.12 14.93 -16.48
C ARG A 215 -0.74 14.06 -17.40
N ALA A 216 -1.06 12.83 -16.97
CA ALA A 216 -1.94 11.93 -17.72
C ALA A 216 -3.32 12.56 -17.98
N SER A 217 -3.85 13.29 -16.98
CA SER A 217 -5.13 14.00 -17.07
C SER A 217 -5.12 15.20 -18.03
N SER A 218 -3.95 15.79 -18.29
CA SER A 218 -3.79 16.97 -19.14
C SER A 218 -3.64 16.59 -20.63
N SER A 219 -2.95 15.48 -20.91
CA SER A 219 -2.76 14.97 -22.29
C SER A 219 -4.08 14.58 -22.97
N SER A 220 -5.08 14.13 -22.21
CA SER A 220 -6.42 13.83 -22.74
C SER A 220 -7.19 15.07 -23.19
N ILE A 221 -6.85 16.27 -22.69
CA ILE A 221 -7.51 17.54 -23.05
C ILE A 221 -7.04 18.02 -24.42
N THR A 222 -5.74 17.95 -24.69
CA THR A 222 -5.15 18.43 -25.95
C THR A 222 -5.65 17.61 -27.16
N VAL A 223 -5.76 16.28 -27.01
CA VAL A 223 -6.26 15.40 -28.09
C VAL A 223 -7.75 15.64 -28.37
N ALA A 224 -8.57 15.83 -27.32
CA ALA A 224 -10.00 16.10 -27.48
C ALA A 224 -10.26 17.48 -28.12
N GLN A 225 -9.44 18.49 -27.84
CA GLN A 225 -9.54 19.81 -28.45
C GLN A 225 -9.14 19.81 -29.93
N SER A 226 -8.12 19.02 -30.33
CA SER A 226 -7.75 18.89 -31.75
C SER A 226 -8.79 18.13 -32.59
N ALA A 227 -9.51 17.18 -32.00
CA ALA A 227 -10.53 16.39 -32.68
C ALA A 227 -11.86 17.14 -32.91
N MET A 228 -12.11 18.24 -32.21
CA MET A 228 -13.29 19.10 -32.40
C MET A 228 -13.06 20.28 -33.36
N THR A 229 -11.86 20.40 -33.91
CA THR A 229 -11.46 21.44 -34.89
C THR A 229 -11.24 20.92 -36.31
N VAL A 230 -11.68 19.69 -36.61
CA VAL A 230 -11.60 19.09 -37.96
C VAL A 230 -13.01 18.86 -38.52
#